data_AF-A0A928NKV7-F1
#
_entry.id   AF-A0A928NKV7-F1
#
_cell.length_a   1.000
_cell.length_b   1.000
_cell.length_c   1.000
_cell.angle_alpha   90.00
_cell.angle_beta   90.00
_cell.angle_gamma   90.00
#
_symmetry.space_group_name_H-M   'P 1'
#
loop_
_entity.id
_entity.type
_entity.pdbx_description
1 polymer ?
#
loop_
_entity_poly.entity_id
_entity_poly.type
_entity_poly.pdbx_seq_one_letter_code
_entity_poly.pdbx_strand_id
1 'polypeptide(L)'
;MLQKYSLKKDGNIKLSKNFKVCEFACKDGSDTILISSDLVELLQKIRDHFGKPITINSAYRNATYNKKIGGATYSQHVQGTAADIVVKDITPKEIAQYAEYLMPKIGGIGLYSSFVHIDVRQNRARWENYGTEKGVSGFPGYEEDLTIDNAVNILVENGIISEPIKWKSSAAWSKENVTCLIIKMAEYIRRL
;
A
#
# COMPACT_ATOMS: atom_id res chain seq x y z
N MET A 1 -6.27 -10.80 -8.38
CA MET A 1 -7.55 -11.37 -8.90
C MET A 1 -8.75 -10.56 -8.44
N LEU A 2 -9.69 -10.23 -9.34
CA LEU A 2 -10.91 -9.49 -9.01
C LEU A 2 -12.00 -10.41 -8.44
N GLN A 3 -12.65 -10.00 -7.35
CA GLN A 3 -13.73 -10.72 -6.70
C GLN A 3 -14.95 -9.82 -6.47
N LYS A 4 -16.14 -10.44 -6.44
CA LYS A 4 -17.41 -9.76 -6.18
C LYS A 4 -17.97 -10.21 -4.83
N TYR A 5 -18.36 -9.24 -4.01
CA TYR A 5 -18.92 -9.42 -2.67
C TYR A 5 -20.28 -8.73 -2.54
N SER A 6 -21.06 -9.15 -1.53
CA SER A 6 -22.27 -8.46 -1.06
C SER A 6 -21.96 -7.72 0.25
N LEU A 7 -22.27 -6.43 0.34
CA LEU A 7 -22.10 -5.63 1.55
C LEU A 7 -22.89 -6.22 2.73
N LYS A 8 -24.15 -6.60 2.49
CA LYS A 8 -25.04 -7.15 3.52
C LYS A 8 -24.57 -8.49 4.04
N LYS A 9 -24.12 -9.38 3.15
CA LYS A 9 -23.73 -10.75 3.51
C LYS A 9 -22.27 -10.83 3.97
N ASP A 10 -21.37 -10.18 3.25
CA ASP A 10 -19.93 -10.41 3.32
C ASP A 10 -19.19 -9.26 4.01
N GLY A 11 -19.87 -8.16 4.38
CA GLY A 11 -19.25 -6.94 4.87
C GLY A 11 -18.25 -7.13 6.02
N ASN A 12 -18.48 -8.11 6.90
CA ASN A 12 -17.60 -8.41 8.03
C ASN A 12 -16.45 -9.38 7.72
N ILE A 13 -16.41 -9.97 6.51
CA ILE A 13 -15.34 -10.86 6.09
C ILE A 13 -14.03 -10.06 6.03
N LYS A 14 -12.99 -10.60 6.66
CA LYS A 14 -11.63 -10.07 6.57
C LYS A 14 -11.01 -10.47 5.23
N LEU A 15 -10.51 -9.47 4.52
CA LEU A 15 -9.73 -9.63 3.28
C LEU A 15 -8.23 -9.76 3.57
N SER A 16 -7.77 -9.16 4.68
CA SER A 16 -6.41 -9.26 5.20
C SER A 16 -6.41 -9.12 6.72
N LYS A 17 -5.21 -9.01 7.33
CA LYS A 17 -5.05 -8.72 8.76
C LYS A 17 -5.85 -7.50 9.22
N ASN A 18 -5.88 -6.44 8.41
CA ASN A 18 -6.42 -5.13 8.81
C ASN A 18 -7.61 -4.64 7.98
N PHE A 19 -8.01 -5.35 6.92
CA PHE A 19 -9.05 -4.88 6.02
C PHE A 19 -10.21 -5.87 5.92
N LYS A 20 -11.44 -5.33 5.88
CA LYS A 20 -12.69 -6.05 5.68
C LYS A 20 -13.39 -5.60 4.39
N VAL A 21 -14.31 -6.44 3.91
CA VAL A 21 -15.11 -6.18 2.70
C VAL A 21 -15.86 -4.83 2.77
N CYS A 22 -16.50 -4.50 3.91
CA CYS A 22 -17.33 -3.30 4.01
C CYS A 22 -16.55 -1.98 3.81
N GLU A 23 -15.25 -1.97 4.08
CA GLU A 23 -14.40 -0.78 3.93
C GLU A 23 -14.19 -0.40 2.46
N PHE A 24 -14.47 -1.32 1.53
CA PHE A 24 -14.33 -1.10 0.09
C PHE A 24 -15.66 -0.73 -0.58
N ALA A 25 -16.75 -0.66 0.17
CA ALA A 25 -18.09 -0.48 -0.36
C ALA A 25 -18.27 0.88 -1.05
N CYS A 26 -19.17 0.89 -2.05
CA CYS A 26 -19.60 2.13 -2.67
C CYS A 26 -20.41 2.96 -1.67
N LYS A 27 -20.14 4.26 -1.60
CA LYS A 27 -20.77 5.18 -0.63
C LYS A 27 -22.26 5.43 -0.88
N ASP A 28 -22.79 5.00 -2.01
CA ASP A 28 -24.22 5.08 -2.29
C ASP A 28 -25.05 3.99 -1.57
N GLY A 29 -24.40 3.09 -0.84
CA GLY A 29 -25.05 2.02 -0.09
C GLY A 29 -25.47 0.83 -0.94
N SER A 30 -25.03 0.76 -2.20
CA SER A 30 -25.27 -0.40 -3.05
C SER A 30 -24.63 -1.67 -2.49
N ASP A 31 -25.29 -2.81 -2.70
CA ASP A 31 -24.88 -4.07 -2.09
C ASP A 31 -23.67 -4.72 -2.78
N THR A 32 -23.52 -4.51 -4.09
CA THR A 32 -22.39 -5.11 -4.82
C THR A 32 -21.09 -4.36 -4.53
N ILE A 33 -20.03 -5.10 -4.20
CA ILE A 33 -18.68 -4.57 -4.05
C ILE A 33 -17.73 -5.39 -4.93
N LEU A 34 -16.94 -4.71 -5.77
CA LEU A 34 -15.85 -5.35 -6.52
C LEU A 34 -14.52 -5.01 -5.86
N ILE A 35 -13.69 -6.02 -5.58
CA ILE A 35 -12.42 -5.85 -4.89
C ILE A 35 -11.35 -6.73 -5.53
N SER A 36 -10.23 -6.11 -5.93
CA SER A 36 -9.03 -6.84 -6.33
C SER A 36 -8.25 -7.31 -5.10
N SER A 37 -7.88 -8.59 -5.06
CA SER A 37 -6.96 -9.11 -4.03
C SER A 37 -5.62 -8.39 -4.03
N ASP A 38 -5.15 -7.96 -5.19
CA ASP A 38 -3.83 -7.36 -5.37
C ASP A 38 -3.82 -5.94 -4.77
N LEU A 39 -4.97 -5.23 -4.84
CA LEU A 39 -5.17 -3.96 -4.15
C LEU A 39 -5.14 -4.17 -2.63
N VAL A 40 -5.83 -5.19 -2.12
CA VAL A 40 -5.85 -5.49 -0.67
C VAL A 40 -4.44 -5.80 -0.18
N GLU A 41 -3.67 -6.61 -0.92
CA GLU A 41 -2.28 -6.94 -0.56
C GLU A 41 -1.39 -5.70 -0.53
N LEU A 42 -1.51 -4.82 -1.53
CA LEU A 42 -0.78 -3.57 -1.58
C LEU A 42 -1.11 -2.66 -0.39
N LEU A 43 -2.39 -2.46 -0.09
CA LEU A 43 -2.82 -1.67 1.06
C LEU A 43 -2.32 -2.28 2.37
N GLN A 44 -2.27 -3.61 2.46
CA GLN A 44 -1.74 -4.32 3.63
C GLN A 44 -0.24 -4.08 3.79
N LYS A 45 0.55 -4.09 2.72
CA LYS A 45 1.98 -3.74 2.75
C LYS A 45 2.19 -2.30 3.24
N ILE A 46 1.43 -1.35 2.70
CA ILE A 46 1.44 0.06 3.15
C ILE A 46 1.11 0.15 4.64
N ARG A 47 0.08 -0.59 5.09
CA ARG A 47 -0.34 -0.57 6.49
C ARG A 47 0.73 -1.12 7.42
N ASP A 48 1.35 -2.24 7.06
CA ASP A 48 2.36 -2.90 7.89
C ASP A 48 3.65 -2.08 7.98
N HIS A 49 4.04 -1.44 6.87
CA HIS A 49 5.22 -0.57 6.82
C HIS A 49 5.10 0.61 7.79
N PHE A 50 4.06 1.44 7.62
CA PHE A 50 3.87 2.59 8.50
C PHE A 50 3.43 2.20 9.91
N GLY A 51 2.85 1.01 10.10
CA GLY A 51 2.27 0.58 11.38
C GLY A 51 1.04 1.38 11.82
N LYS A 52 0.55 2.32 11.00
CA LYS A 52 -0.50 3.30 11.34
C LYS A 52 -1.83 3.03 10.62
N PRO A 53 -3.00 3.29 11.26
CA PRO A 53 -4.32 3.18 10.64
C PRO A 53 -4.41 3.72 9.21
N ILE A 54 -4.93 2.90 8.29
CA ILE A 54 -5.34 3.36 6.96
C ILE A 54 -6.84 3.59 6.97
N THR A 55 -7.26 4.78 6.58
CA THR A 55 -8.66 5.10 6.28
C THR A 55 -8.86 5.03 4.78
N ILE A 56 -9.81 4.20 4.32
CA ILE A 56 -10.24 4.16 2.93
C ILE A 56 -11.33 5.21 2.73
N ASN A 57 -10.97 6.34 2.10
CA ASN A 57 -11.92 7.40 1.78
C ASN A 57 -12.88 6.97 0.68
N SER A 58 -12.42 6.18 -0.29
CA SER A 58 -13.24 5.65 -1.38
C SER A 58 -12.53 4.46 -2.02
N ALA A 59 -13.25 3.39 -2.35
CA ALA A 59 -12.71 2.28 -3.12
C ALA A 59 -13.63 1.92 -4.28
N TYR A 60 -14.45 0.87 -4.19
CA TYR A 60 -15.36 0.53 -5.27
C TYR A 60 -16.40 1.64 -5.48
N ARG A 61 -16.66 1.97 -6.75
CA ARG A 61 -17.75 2.86 -7.15
C ARG A 61 -18.54 2.17 -8.24
N ASN A 62 -19.85 2.00 -8.08
CA ASN A 62 -20.64 1.60 -9.24
C ASN A 62 -20.67 2.74 -10.29
N ALA A 63 -21.02 2.39 -11.53
CA ALA A 63 -20.97 3.34 -12.65
C ALA A 63 -21.85 4.58 -12.42
N THR A 64 -23.04 4.40 -11.82
CA THR A 64 -23.98 5.48 -11.53
C THR A 64 -23.41 6.47 -10.52
N TYR A 65 -22.89 5.96 -9.40
CA TYR A 65 -22.27 6.79 -8.37
C TYR A 65 -21.02 7.48 -8.89
N ASN A 66 -20.16 6.77 -9.63
CA ASN A 66 -18.96 7.35 -10.24
C ASN A 66 -19.32 8.52 -11.17
N LYS A 67 -20.31 8.36 -12.05
CA LYS A 67 -20.80 9.44 -12.92
C LYS A 67 -21.36 10.62 -12.11
N LYS A 68 -22.14 10.35 -11.06
CA LYS A 68 -22.74 11.37 -10.19
C LYS A 68 -21.69 12.30 -9.56
N ILE A 69 -20.53 11.76 -9.18
CA ILE A 69 -19.44 12.53 -8.57
C ILE A 69 -18.43 13.08 -9.59
N GLY A 70 -18.72 12.99 -10.89
CA GLY A 70 -17.84 13.46 -11.96
C GLY A 70 -16.61 12.58 -12.20
N GLY A 71 -16.64 11.31 -11.79
CA GLY A 71 -15.56 10.37 -12.02
C GLY A 71 -15.39 9.99 -13.49
N ALA A 72 -14.15 9.69 -13.89
CA ALA A 72 -13.83 9.26 -15.25
C ALA A 72 -14.56 7.96 -15.64
N THR A 73 -14.95 7.84 -16.91
CA THR A 73 -15.68 6.67 -17.44
C THR A 73 -14.93 5.35 -17.23
N TYR A 74 -13.61 5.35 -17.42
CA TYR A 74 -12.73 4.17 -17.25
C TYR A 74 -11.99 4.18 -15.90
N SER A 75 -12.62 4.75 -14.88
CA SER A 75 -12.07 4.86 -13.52
C SER A 75 -11.76 3.48 -12.94
N GLN A 76 -10.58 3.33 -12.35
CA GLN A 76 -10.16 2.12 -11.65
C GLN A 76 -11.03 1.82 -10.41
N HIS A 77 -11.68 2.85 -9.83
CA HIS A 77 -12.69 2.63 -8.78
C HIS A 77 -13.89 1.82 -9.29
N VAL A 78 -14.28 2.00 -10.55
CA VAL A 78 -15.38 1.23 -11.16
C VAL A 78 -14.98 -0.21 -11.46
N GLN A 79 -13.68 -0.44 -11.65
CA GLN A 79 -13.12 -1.77 -11.88
C GLN A 79 -12.83 -2.53 -10.58
N GLY A 80 -13.00 -1.92 -9.40
CA GLY A 80 -12.68 -2.54 -8.11
C GLY A 80 -11.18 -2.68 -7.84
N THR A 81 -10.36 -1.91 -8.55
CA THR A 81 -8.89 -1.99 -8.53
C THR A 81 -8.22 -0.76 -7.90
N ALA A 82 -8.99 0.20 -7.39
CA ALA A 82 -8.47 1.43 -6.77
C ALA A 82 -9.02 1.70 -5.37
N ALA A 83 -8.23 2.43 -4.59
CA ALA A 83 -8.62 3.06 -3.34
C ALA A 83 -7.98 4.44 -3.18
N ASP A 84 -8.75 5.39 -2.65
CA ASP A 84 -8.29 6.67 -2.14
C ASP A 84 -8.07 6.51 -0.64
N ILE A 85 -6.84 6.68 -0.17
CA ILE A 85 -6.43 6.35 1.20
C ILE A 85 -5.77 7.50 1.94
N VAL A 86 -5.86 7.43 3.26
CA VAL A 86 -5.10 8.26 4.21
C VAL A 86 -4.47 7.32 5.23
N VAL A 87 -3.18 7.50 5.52
CA VAL A 87 -2.50 6.83 6.62
C VAL A 87 -2.39 7.81 7.78
N LYS A 88 -2.84 7.41 8.96
CA LYS A 88 -2.88 8.29 10.14
C LYS A 88 -1.46 8.81 10.46
N ASP A 89 -1.35 10.12 10.64
CA ASP A 89 -0.13 10.86 10.97
C ASP A 89 0.99 10.78 9.91
N ILE A 90 0.68 10.34 8.68
CA ILE A 90 1.63 10.27 7.55
C ILE A 90 1.13 11.17 6.43
N THR A 91 2.01 11.94 5.81
CA THR A 91 1.62 12.84 4.73
C THR A 91 1.25 12.07 3.46
N PRO A 92 0.34 12.60 2.62
CA PRO A 92 0.05 12.01 1.30
C PRO A 92 1.31 11.81 0.45
N LYS A 93 2.27 12.73 0.55
CA LYS A 93 3.52 12.63 -0.21
C LYS A 93 4.33 11.40 0.21
N GLU A 94 4.53 11.17 1.50
CA GLU A 94 5.26 9.99 2.00
C GLU A 94 4.57 8.68 1.59
N ILE A 95 3.23 8.63 1.66
CA ILE A 95 2.45 7.48 1.22
C ILE A 95 2.66 7.22 -0.29
N ALA A 96 2.63 8.27 -1.11
CA ALA A 96 2.81 8.18 -2.55
C ALA A 96 4.25 7.74 -2.92
N GLN A 97 5.26 8.24 -2.22
CA GLN A 97 6.65 7.83 -2.41
C GLN A 97 6.84 6.35 -2.04
N TYR A 98 6.22 5.87 -0.94
CA TYR A 98 6.29 4.45 -0.60
C TYR A 98 5.53 3.55 -1.58
N ALA A 99 4.35 3.98 -2.03
CA ALA A 99 3.61 3.26 -3.05
C ALA A 99 4.39 3.19 -4.38
N GLU A 100 5.14 4.24 -4.74
CA GLU A 100 6.03 4.25 -5.90
C GLU A 100 7.16 3.23 -5.76
N TYR A 101 7.76 3.14 -4.57
CA TYR A 101 8.76 2.12 -4.25
C TYR A 101 8.22 0.69 -4.40
N LEU A 102 6.99 0.43 -3.94
CA LEU A 102 6.37 -0.89 -4.05
C LEU A 102 5.98 -1.28 -5.49
N MET A 103 5.66 -0.30 -6.34
CA MET A 103 5.12 -0.55 -7.68
C MET A 103 5.82 0.30 -8.77
N PRO A 104 7.15 0.24 -8.92
CA PRO A 104 7.88 1.19 -9.76
C PRO A 104 7.53 1.12 -11.25
N LYS A 105 6.98 -0.02 -11.71
CA LYS A 105 6.73 -0.31 -13.13
C LYS A 105 5.25 -0.46 -13.50
N ILE A 106 4.35 -0.51 -12.52
CA ILE A 106 2.93 -0.82 -12.72
C ILE A 106 2.04 0.05 -11.80
N GLY A 107 0.73 -0.14 -11.88
CA GLY A 107 -0.23 0.52 -11.01
C GLY A 107 -0.41 2.01 -11.29
N GLY A 108 -1.37 2.62 -10.61
CA GLY A 108 -1.60 4.05 -10.60
C GLY A 108 -1.38 4.66 -9.22
N ILE A 109 -0.74 5.84 -9.19
CA ILE A 109 -0.59 6.63 -7.96
C ILE A 109 -0.94 8.07 -8.29
N GLY A 110 -1.97 8.58 -7.60
CA GLY A 110 -2.40 9.97 -7.68
C GLY A 110 -2.17 10.67 -6.35
N LEU A 111 -1.36 11.72 -6.34
CA LEU A 111 -1.09 12.51 -5.14
C LEU A 111 -2.03 13.72 -5.06
N TYR A 112 -2.84 13.79 -4.00
CA TYR A 112 -3.76 14.89 -3.71
C TYR A 112 -3.32 15.59 -2.41
N SER A 113 -3.89 16.77 -2.14
CA SER A 113 -3.57 17.55 -0.93
C SER A 113 -3.91 16.83 0.39
N SER A 114 -4.91 15.94 0.39
CA SER A 114 -5.43 15.31 1.61
C SER A 114 -5.46 13.79 1.60
N PHE A 115 -5.13 13.13 0.47
CA PHE A 115 -5.15 11.68 0.34
C PHE A 115 -4.26 11.23 -0.83
N VAL A 116 -4.06 9.92 -0.94
CA VAL A 116 -3.40 9.30 -2.11
C VAL A 116 -4.36 8.35 -2.77
N HIS A 117 -4.51 8.50 -4.09
CA HIS A 117 -5.13 7.49 -4.94
C HIS A 117 -4.12 6.39 -5.25
N ILE A 118 -4.50 5.14 -5.07
CA ILE A 118 -3.69 3.97 -5.39
C ILE A 118 -4.55 2.97 -6.17
N ASP A 119 -4.01 2.45 -7.26
CA ASP A 119 -4.65 1.38 -8.01
C ASP A 119 -3.66 0.36 -8.58
N VAL A 120 -4.17 -0.83 -8.88
CA VAL A 120 -3.39 -1.98 -9.37
C VAL A 120 -3.58 -2.25 -10.86
N ARG A 121 -3.82 -1.21 -11.66
CA ARG A 121 -3.85 -1.35 -13.14
C ARG A 121 -2.50 -1.87 -13.67
N GLN A 122 -2.54 -2.51 -14.83
CA GLN A 122 -1.33 -3.11 -15.42
C GLN A 122 -0.32 -2.05 -15.91
N ASN A 123 -0.81 -0.93 -16.45
CA ASN A 123 0.04 0.13 -16.99
C ASN A 123 0.40 1.15 -15.92
N ARG A 124 1.65 1.59 -15.88
CA ARG A 124 2.10 2.63 -14.95
C ARG A 124 1.41 3.98 -15.22
N ALA A 125 0.84 4.58 -14.18
CA ALA A 125 0.29 5.95 -14.22
C ALA A 125 0.66 6.73 -12.96
N ARG A 126 1.15 7.96 -13.10
CA ARG A 126 1.49 8.84 -11.97
C ARG A 126 1.01 10.24 -12.24
N TRP A 127 0.33 10.84 -11.27
CA TRP A 127 -0.18 12.20 -11.40
C TRP A 127 -0.27 12.91 -10.05
N GLU A 128 -0.20 14.22 -10.10
CA GLU A 128 -0.54 15.09 -8.98
C GLU A 128 -1.83 15.84 -9.29
N ASN A 129 -2.64 16.12 -8.27
CA ASN A 129 -3.84 16.93 -8.41
C ASN A 129 -4.05 17.82 -7.19
N TYR A 130 -3.66 19.08 -7.34
CA TYR A 130 -3.89 20.16 -6.38
C TYR A 130 -4.87 21.21 -6.93
N GLY A 131 -5.88 20.76 -7.68
CA GLY A 131 -6.86 21.59 -8.40
C GLY A 131 -6.79 21.43 -9.92
N THR A 132 -5.66 20.95 -10.45
CA THR A 132 -5.53 20.52 -11.84
C THR A 132 -4.66 19.27 -11.89
N GLU A 133 -5.14 18.25 -12.59
CA GLU A 133 -4.41 17.00 -12.76
C GLU A 133 -3.23 17.18 -13.71
N LYS A 134 -2.06 16.70 -13.28
CA LYS A 134 -0.81 16.75 -14.05
C LYS A 134 -0.09 15.41 -13.94
N GLY A 135 0.21 14.79 -15.08
CA GLY A 135 1.05 13.60 -15.11
C GLY A 135 2.47 13.92 -14.64
N VAL A 136 3.07 13.03 -13.86
CA VAL A 136 4.44 13.17 -13.34
C VAL A 136 5.27 11.92 -13.65
N SER A 137 6.60 12.04 -13.60
CA SER A 137 7.47 10.89 -13.82
C SER A 137 7.41 9.90 -12.65
N GLY A 138 7.15 10.35 -11.42
CA GLY A 138 7.07 9.54 -10.20
C GLY A 138 7.17 10.40 -8.95
N PHE A 139 7.27 9.75 -7.79
CA PHE A 139 7.36 10.41 -6.48
C PHE A 139 8.69 10.01 -5.82
N PRO A 140 9.81 10.68 -6.15
CA PRO A 140 11.12 10.30 -5.65
C PRO A 140 11.25 10.57 -4.15
N GLY A 141 12.20 9.89 -3.49
CA GLY A 141 12.60 10.21 -2.12
C GLY A 141 11.98 9.34 -1.04
N TYR A 142 11.40 8.19 -1.39
CA TYR A 142 11.29 7.11 -0.43
C TYR A 142 12.57 6.28 -0.46
N GLU A 143 13.24 6.19 0.69
CA GLU A 143 14.31 5.25 0.95
C GLU A 143 13.85 4.38 2.12
N GLU A 144 14.12 3.08 2.03
CA GLU A 144 13.80 2.18 3.12
C GLU A 144 14.67 2.55 4.33
N ASP A 145 14.06 2.96 5.45
CA ASP A 145 14.73 3.46 6.66
C ASP A 145 15.79 2.51 7.25
N LEU A 146 15.75 1.24 6.84
CA LEU A 146 16.61 0.16 7.32
C LEU A 146 17.19 -0.61 6.13
N THR A 147 18.36 -0.18 5.68
CA THR A 147 19.24 -1.03 4.88
C THR A 147 19.68 -2.24 5.70
N ILE A 148 20.12 -3.31 5.02
CA ILE A 148 20.68 -4.47 5.70
C ILE A 148 21.85 -4.08 6.62
N ASP A 149 22.68 -3.13 6.19
CA ASP A 149 23.83 -2.67 6.96
C ASP A 149 23.38 -1.92 8.22
N ASN A 150 22.38 -1.04 8.11
CA ASN A 150 21.79 -0.36 9.26
C ASN A 150 21.09 -1.34 10.22
N ALA A 151 20.43 -2.37 9.68
CA ALA A 151 19.75 -3.39 10.47
C ALA A 151 20.75 -4.25 11.26
N VAL A 152 21.85 -4.65 10.61
CA VAL A 152 22.97 -5.35 11.23
C VAL A 152 23.60 -4.49 12.32
N ASN A 153 23.81 -3.19 12.09
CA ASN A 153 24.36 -2.29 13.11
C ASN A 153 23.48 -2.20 14.36
N ILE A 154 22.16 -2.06 14.20
CA ILE A 154 21.21 -2.05 15.34
C ILE A 154 21.32 -3.35 16.15
N LEU A 155 21.43 -4.49 15.49
CA LEU A 155 21.58 -5.79 16.16
C LEU A 155 22.92 -5.91 16.91
N VAL A 156 24.01 -5.36 16.36
CA VAL A 156 25.32 -5.32 17.01
C VAL A 156 25.29 -4.41 18.25
N GLU A 157 24.78 -3.18 18.11
CA GLU A 157 24.68 -2.20 19.20
C GLU A 157 23.83 -2.71 20.37
N ASN A 158 22.82 -3.54 20.09
CA ASN A 158 21.95 -4.16 21.09
C ASN A 158 22.43 -5.54 21.56
N GLY A 159 23.64 -5.95 21.16
CA GLY A 159 24.27 -7.21 21.62
C GLY A 159 23.58 -8.48 21.15
N ILE A 160 22.73 -8.42 20.13
CA ILE A 160 22.03 -9.58 19.57
C ILE A 160 22.98 -10.42 18.71
N ILE A 161 23.89 -9.77 17.99
CA ILE A 161 24.98 -10.40 17.26
C ILE A 161 26.30 -9.71 17.61
N SER A 162 27.40 -10.45 17.63
CA SER A 162 28.70 -9.92 18.05
C SER A 162 29.49 -9.22 16.94
N GLU A 163 29.20 -9.52 15.68
CA GLU A 163 29.89 -8.95 14.51
C GLU A 163 28.95 -8.82 13.30
N PRO A 164 29.24 -7.90 12.35
CA PRO A 164 28.51 -7.81 11.09
C PRO A 164 28.55 -9.12 10.29
N ILE A 165 27.42 -9.43 9.63
CA ILE A 165 27.26 -10.70 8.92
C ILE A 165 28.14 -10.74 7.67
N LYS A 166 29.09 -11.67 7.63
CA LYS A 166 29.90 -11.98 6.45
C LYS A 166 29.20 -13.05 5.62
N TRP A 167 28.61 -12.65 4.49
CA TRP A 167 27.95 -13.57 3.57
C TRP A 167 28.95 -14.55 2.95
N LYS A 168 28.72 -15.85 3.15
CA LYS A 168 29.46 -16.92 2.47
C LYS A 168 28.58 -17.53 1.38
N SER A 169 29.15 -17.80 0.21
CA SER A 169 28.45 -18.35 -0.95
C SER A 169 27.85 -19.75 -0.72
N SER A 170 28.25 -20.44 0.35
CA SER A 170 27.79 -21.79 0.73
C SER A 170 26.73 -21.80 1.86
N ALA A 171 26.14 -20.66 2.21
CA ALA A 171 25.18 -20.59 3.31
C ALA A 171 23.88 -21.36 3.01
N ALA A 172 23.37 -22.07 4.03
CA ALA A 172 22.14 -22.87 3.95
C ALA A 172 20.86 -22.06 3.73
N TRP A 173 20.93 -20.73 3.87
CA TRP A 173 19.81 -19.81 3.69
C TRP A 173 20.15 -18.82 2.57
N SER A 174 19.16 -18.50 1.73
CA SER A 174 19.33 -17.46 0.69
C SER A 174 19.58 -16.09 1.31
N LYS A 175 20.33 -15.25 0.59
CA LYS A 175 20.63 -13.88 1.00
C LYS A 175 19.36 -13.07 1.24
N GLU A 176 18.32 -13.21 0.40
CA GLU A 176 17.04 -12.54 0.62
C GLU A 176 16.37 -12.95 1.93
N ASN A 177 16.31 -14.24 2.26
CA ASN A 177 15.59 -14.72 3.44
C ASN A 177 16.23 -14.22 4.74
N VAL A 178 17.55 -14.22 4.80
CA VAL A 178 18.30 -13.74 5.96
C VAL A 178 18.21 -12.22 6.06
N THR A 179 18.28 -11.49 4.94
CA THR A 179 18.09 -10.02 4.90
C THR A 179 16.74 -9.61 5.49
N CYS A 180 15.65 -10.26 5.06
CA CYS A 180 14.31 -10.02 5.57
C CYS A 180 14.19 -10.29 7.08
N LEU A 181 14.85 -11.33 7.59
CA LEU A 181 14.81 -11.67 9.02
C LEU A 181 15.52 -10.59 9.86
N ILE A 182 16.71 -10.15 9.42
CA ILE A 182 17.52 -9.14 10.11
C ILE A 182 16.79 -7.80 10.17
N ILE A 183 16.20 -7.36 9.04
CA ILE A 183 15.42 -6.13 9.00
C ILE A 183 14.24 -6.22 9.98
N LYS A 184 13.48 -7.32 9.99
CA LYS A 184 12.37 -7.52 10.93
C LYS A 184 12.81 -7.51 12.41
N MET A 185 13.96 -8.09 12.72
CA MET A 185 14.50 -8.07 14.08
C MET A 185 14.91 -6.64 14.48
N ALA A 186 15.56 -5.90 13.60
CA ALA A 186 15.94 -4.50 13.84
C ALA A 186 14.71 -3.59 14.00
N GLU A 187 13.67 -3.79 13.19
CA GLU A 187 12.37 -3.11 13.32
C GLU A 187 11.72 -3.39 14.69
N TYR A 188 11.78 -4.64 15.17
CA TYR A 188 11.24 -5.01 16.47
C TYR A 188 12.00 -4.31 17.60
N ILE A 189 13.33 -4.31 17.57
CA ILE A 189 14.18 -3.66 18.57
C ILE A 189 13.90 -2.15 18.64
N ARG A 190 13.75 -1.48 17.49
CA ARG A 190 13.39 -0.05 17.46
C ARG A 190 12.04 0.29 18.10
N ARG A 191 11.17 -0.71 18.28
CA ARG A 191 9.82 -0.55 18.84
C ARG A 191 9.72 -0.93 20.32
N LEU A 192 10.79 -1.49 20.91
CA LEU A 192 10.93 -1.73 22.35
C LEU A 192 11.28 -0.44 23.08
#